data_AF-A0A812NU13-F1
#
_entry.id   AF-A0A812NU13-F1
#
_cell.length_a   1.000
_cell.length_b   1.000
_cell.length_c   1.000
_cell.angle_alpha   90.00
_cell.angle_beta   90.00
_cell.angle_gamma   90.00
#
_symmetry.space_group_name_H-M   'P 1'
#
loop_
_entity.id
_entity.type
_entity.pdbx_description
1 polymer ?
#
loop_
_entity_poly.entity_id
_entity_poly.type
_entity_poly.pdbx_seq_one_letter_code
_entity_poly.pdbx_strand_id
1 'polypeptide(L)'
;TWRGLSKACARASKEQASNGLDEMQTAYTNGKDKETYDNVKGIPQPGVWPSGKKPPFRLSIAGSWNSFMPDAMEWEDGLFVFPMEIGDDGWDCFQLLENGSWDRVIYPSIDEAGAEDKYTVCGPDDSGQNRSWQIGKSETEEATPGSHFVVCVSLDDKGKVSRVSWEKL
;
A
#
# COMPACT_ATOMS: atom_id res chain seq x y z
N THR A 1 -19.26 -1.01 -22.54
CA THR A 1 -18.46 -1.35 -23.74
C THR A 1 -17.11 -0.67 -23.62
N TRP A 2 -16.13 -1.36 -23.03
CA TRP A 2 -14.80 -0.84 -22.79
C TRP A 2 -13.89 -1.23 -23.96
N ARG A 3 -13.23 -0.24 -24.59
CA ARG A 3 -12.24 -0.45 -25.65
C ARG A 3 -11.03 0.41 -25.35
N GLY A 4 -9.88 -0.24 -25.34
CA GLY A 4 -8.65 0.33 -25.87
C GLY A 4 -7.61 0.62 -24.80
N LEU A 5 -6.72 -0.35 -24.58
CA LEU A 5 -5.36 -0.06 -24.14
C LEU A 5 -4.41 -0.77 -25.10
N SER A 6 -3.55 0.01 -25.75
CA SER A 6 -2.65 -0.43 -26.82
C SER A 6 -1.20 -0.45 -26.35
N LYS A 7 -0.61 -1.65 -26.43
CA LYS A 7 0.76 -2.05 -26.84
C LYS A 7 1.89 -1.00 -26.93
N ALA A 8 3.09 -1.47 -26.49
CA ALA A 8 4.49 -1.10 -26.85
C ALA A 8 5.23 -0.32 -25.76
N CYS A 9 6.53 -0.49 -25.42
CA CYS A 9 7.71 -1.15 -26.02
C CYS A 9 8.81 -1.15 -24.91
N ALA A 10 9.42 -2.27 -24.50
CA ALA A 10 10.70 -2.82 -24.96
C ALA A 10 12.02 -2.02 -24.68
N ARG A 11 12.81 -2.56 -23.72
CA ARG A 11 14.27 -2.86 -23.68
C ARG A 11 15.28 -1.96 -22.91
N ALA A 12 15.90 -2.66 -21.93
CA ALA A 12 17.34 -2.74 -21.53
C ALA A 12 17.94 -1.55 -20.74
N SER A 13 18.78 -1.67 -19.70
CA SER A 13 19.59 -2.78 -19.13
C SER A 13 20.25 -2.35 -17.79
N LYS A 14 20.15 -3.22 -16.76
CA LYS A 14 21.12 -3.60 -15.69
C LYS A 14 21.67 -2.62 -14.61
N GLU A 15 21.33 -2.98 -13.37
CA GLU A 15 22.20 -3.34 -12.22
C GLU A 15 22.81 -2.21 -11.36
N GLN A 16 22.33 -2.10 -10.10
CA GLN A 16 23.11 -2.12 -8.83
C GLN A 16 22.29 -1.59 -7.63
N ALA A 17 22.04 -2.42 -6.59
CA ALA A 17 22.04 -2.04 -5.16
C ALA A 17 21.70 -3.24 -4.24
N SER A 18 22.71 -3.96 -3.73
CA SER A 18 22.53 -5.02 -2.72
C SER A 18 23.18 -4.74 -1.34
N ASN A 19 23.46 -3.48 -1.00
CA ASN A 19 24.27 -3.17 0.20
C ASN A 19 23.54 -2.41 1.32
N GLY A 20 22.21 -2.34 1.33
CA GLY A 20 21.46 -1.56 2.32
C GLY A 20 20.91 -2.32 3.54
N LEU A 21 20.77 -3.64 3.47
CA LEU A 21 20.00 -4.41 4.45
C LEU A 21 20.87 -5.13 5.52
N ASP A 22 22.14 -5.42 5.24
CA ASP A 22 23.04 -6.09 6.20
C ASP A 22 23.56 -5.15 7.30
N GLU A 23 23.65 -3.84 7.04
CA GLU A 23 24.09 -2.86 8.04
C GLU A 23 23.02 -2.61 9.11
N MET A 24 21.73 -2.79 8.79
CA MET A 24 20.65 -2.72 9.77
C MET A 24 20.65 -3.91 10.71
N GLN A 25 20.92 -5.12 10.22
CA GLN A 25 20.86 -6.35 11.02
C GLN A 25 22.01 -6.43 12.05
N THR A 26 23.17 -5.88 11.73
CA THR A 26 24.36 -5.90 12.61
C THR A 26 24.24 -4.94 13.80
N ALA A 27 23.35 -3.95 13.74
CA ALA A 27 23.06 -3.05 14.85
C ALA A 27 22.16 -3.69 15.95
N TYR A 28 21.44 -4.77 15.64
CA TYR A 28 20.45 -5.39 16.57
C TYR A 28 21.05 -6.22 17.72
N THR A 29 22.36 -6.51 17.74
CA THR A 29 22.98 -7.44 18.71
C THR A 29 23.73 -6.78 19.88
N ASN A 30 23.57 -5.47 20.12
CA ASN A 30 24.13 -4.82 21.32
C ASN A 30 23.00 -4.40 22.28
N GLY A 31 22.90 -5.12 23.41
CA GLY A 31 21.80 -5.04 24.39
C GLY A 31 21.58 -3.71 25.14
N LYS A 32 22.10 -2.58 24.65
CA LYS A 32 21.72 -1.23 25.11
C LYS A 32 20.42 -0.72 24.47
N ASP A 33 20.04 -1.25 23.31
CA ASP A 33 18.90 -0.72 22.56
C ASP A 33 17.56 -1.36 22.91
N LYS A 34 17.54 -2.50 23.62
CA LYS A 34 16.30 -3.10 24.10
C LYS A 34 15.61 -2.23 25.16
N GLU A 35 16.39 -1.68 26.09
CA GLU A 35 15.88 -0.76 27.11
C GLU A 35 15.43 0.56 26.49
N THR A 36 16.15 1.06 25.48
CA THR A 36 15.71 2.22 24.67
C THR A 36 14.42 1.91 23.89
N TYR A 37 14.28 0.72 23.31
CA TYR A 37 13.09 0.29 22.58
C TYR A 37 11.86 0.15 23.50
N ASP A 38 12.05 -0.46 24.67
CA ASP A 38 11.01 -0.58 25.71
C ASP A 38 10.60 0.80 26.26
N ASN A 39 11.53 1.76 26.36
CA ASN A 39 11.25 3.14 26.78
C ASN A 39 10.56 3.98 25.69
N VAL A 40 10.76 3.68 24.40
CA VAL A 40 10.12 4.40 23.28
C VAL A 40 8.70 3.88 23.00
N LYS A 41 8.36 2.63 23.35
CA LYS A 41 6.98 2.10 23.21
C LYS A 41 5.89 2.89 23.93
N GLY A 42 6.26 3.73 24.91
CA GLY A 42 5.34 4.58 25.67
C GLY A 42 5.17 6.00 25.13
N ILE A 43 5.99 6.44 24.17
CA ILE A 43 5.87 7.78 23.57
C ILE A 43 4.96 7.67 22.35
N PRO A 44 3.82 8.39 22.31
CA PRO A 44 3.04 8.49 21.09
C PRO A 44 3.93 9.08 20.00
N GLN A 45 4.27 8.29 18.97
CA GLN A 45 4.86 8.80 17.74
C GLN A 45 3.81 9.76 17.14
N PRO A 46 4.02 11.10 17.16
CA PRO A 46 2.99 12.03 16.71
C PRO A 46 2.63 11.74 15.26
N GLY A 47 1.35 11.56 14.96
CA GLY A 47 0.85 11.30 13.60
C GLY A 47 0.79 9.83 13.17
N VAL A 48 1.01 8.86 14.05
CA VAL A 48 0.79 7.42 13.77
C VAL A 48 -0.29 6.87 14.70
N TRP A 49 -1.13 5.97 14.19
CA TRP A 49 -2.14 5.30 15.00
C TRP A 49 -1.52 4.57 16.22
N PRO A 50 -2.10 4.71 17.43
CA PRO A 50 -1.49 4.14 18.63
C PRO A 50 -1.39 2.60 18.57
N SER A 51 -0.20 2.07 18.87
CA SER A 51 0.03 0.62 18.93
C SER A 51 -0.95 -0.07 19.89
N GLY A 52 -1.43 -1.25 19.50
CA GLY A 52 -2.38 -2.06 20.28
C GLY A 52 -3.83 -1.58 20.26
N LYS A 53 -4.14 -0.46 19.60
CA LYS A 53 -5.54 -0.04 19.38
C LYS A 53 -6.11 -0.66 18.11
N LYS A 54 -7.34 -1.18 18.20
CA LYS A 54 -8.14 -1.60 17.04
C LYS A 54 -8.44 -0.40 16.13
N PRO A 55 -8.55 -0.59 14.80
CA PRO A 55 -8.85 0.51 13.90
C PRO A 55 -10.29 1.01 14.11
N PRO A 56 -10.58 2.27 13.76
CA PRO A 56 -11.91 2.88 13.96
C PRO A 56 -12.98 2.40 12.97
N PHE A 57 -12.60 1.70 11.90
CA PHE A 57 -13.49 1.15 10.88
C PHE A 57 -12.93 -0.14 10.28
N ARG A 58 -13.72 -0.85 9.47
CA ARG A 58 -13.20 -1.90 8.57
C ARG A 58 -12.76 -1.25 7.26
N LEU A 59 -11.64 -1.71 6.70
CA LEU A 59 -11.18 -1.27 5.40
C LEU A 59 -11.33 -2.41 4.40
N SER A 60 -11.82 -2.08 3.21
CA SER A 60 -11.88 -2.99 2.08
C SER A 60 -11.07 -2.46 0.91
N ILE A 61 -10.62 -3.36 0.05
CA ILE A 61 -9.93 -3.07 -1.20
C ILE A 61 -10.76 -3.60 -2.38
N ALA A 62 -10.80 -2.85 -3.47
CA ALA A 62 -11.48 -3.22 -4.69
C ALA A 62 -10.57 -2.89 -5.87
N GLY A 63 -10.25 -3.88 -6.71
CA GLY A 63 -9.30 -3.70 -7.79
C GLY A 63 -9.62 -4.49 -9.04
N SER A 64 -8.79 -4.32 -10.08
CA SER A 64 -8.99 -4.99 -11.37
C SER A 64 -9.02 -6.51 -11.26
N TRP A 65 -8.19 -7.11 -10.39
CA TRP A 65 -8.13 -8.56 -10.15
C TRP A 65 -9.43 -9.19 -9.66
N ASN A 66 -10.28 -8.43 -8.96
CA ASN A 66 -11.55 -8.91 -8.42
C ASN A 66 -12.76 -8.19 -9.02
N SER A 67 -12.61 -7.61 -10.22
CA SER A 67 -13.67 -6.84 -10.90
C SER A 67 -14.25 -5.73 -10.01
N PHE A 68 -13.40 -5.11 -9.18
CA PHE A 68 -13.76 -4.08 -8.20
C PHE A 68 -14.86 -4.53 -7.20
N MET A 69 -14.92 -5.82 -6.89
CA MET A 69 -15.72 -6.30 -5.76
C MET A 69 -14.99 -5.98 -4.44
N PRO A 70 -15.64 -5.36 -3.44
CA PRO A 70 -14.97 -5.07 -2.17
C PRO A 70 -14.54 -6.35 -1.44
N ASP A 71 -13.27 -6.45 -1.09
CA ASP A 71 -12.70 -7.51 -0.26
C ASP A 71 -12.13 -6.92 1.04
N ALA A 72 -12.25 -7.64 2.16
CA ALA A 72 -11.84 -7.14 3.45
C ALA A 72 -10.31 -7.18 3.59
N MET A 73 -9.72 -6.12 4.15
CA MET A 73 -8.31 -6.12 4.58
C MET A 73 -8.19 -6.61 6.03
N GLU A 74 -7.11 -7.31 6.32
CA GLU A 74 -6.79 -7.76 7.68
C GLU A 74 -6.09 -6.65 8.47
N TRP A 75 -6.27 -6.61 9.79
CA TRP A 75 -5.58 -5.64 10.66
C TRP A 75 -4.47 -6.32 11.45
N GLU A 76 -3.23 -5.99 11.11
CA GLU A 76 -2.02 -6.62 11.66
C GLU A 76 -1.00 -5.56 12.07
N ASP A 77 -0.54 -5.65 13.33
CA ASP A 77 0.52 -4.80 13.89
C ASP A 77 0.39 -3.27 13.65
N GLY A 78 -0.84 -2.77 13.55
CA GLY A 78 -1.12 -1.35 13.36
C GLY A 78 -1.33 -0.92 11.90
N LEU A 79 -1.40 -1.87 10.97
CA LEU A 79 -1.63 -1.66 9.55
C LEU A 79 -2.86 -2.46 9.09
N PHE A 80 -3.52 -1.97 8.05
CA PHE A 80 -4.33 -2.85 7.21
C PHE A 80 -3.44 -3.50 6.16
N VAL A 81 -3.58 -4.82 5.99
CA VAL A 81 -2.79 -5.61 5.04
C VAL A 81 -3.70 -6.40 4.09
N PHE A 82 -3.29 -6.51 2.83
CA PHE A 82 -3.99 -7.33 1.84
C PHE A 82 -2.99 -7.99 0.88
N PRO A 83 -2.81 -9.31 0.94
CA PRO A 83 -2.02 -10.03 -0.05
C PRO A 83 -2.81 -10.13 -1.36
N MET A 84 -2.12 -9.96 -2.48
CA MET A 84 -2.71 -10.09 -3.81
C MET A 84 -1.72 -10.68 -4.81
N GLU A 85 -2.28 -11.23 -5.89
CA GLU A 85 -1.54 -11.71 -7.06
C GLU A 85 -1.83 -10.79 -8.24
N ILE A 86 -0.78 -10.39 -8.97
CA ILE A 86 -0.87 -9.55 -10.16
C ILE A 86 -1.44 -10.37 -11.32
N GLY A 87 -2.46 -9.83 -11.98
CA GLY A 87 -3.12 -10.43 -13.12
C GLY A 87 -2.26 -10.52 -14.39
N ASP A 88 -2.87 -11.07 -15.45
CA ASP A 88 -2.19 -11.41 -16.72
C ASP A 88 -1.58 -10.20 -17.45
N ASP A 89 -2.03 -8.98 -17.14
CA ASP A 89 -1.50 -7.75 -17.73
C ASP A 89 -0.18 -7.29 -17.08
N GLY A 90 0.23 -7.89 -15.96
CA GLY A 90 1.46 -7.55 -15.24
C GLY A 90 1.37 -6.27 -14.39
N TRP A 91 0.16 -5.70 -14.28
CA TRP A 91 -0.17 -4.59 -13.40
C TRP A 91 -1.62 -4.76 -12.95
N ASP A 92 -1.97 -4.08 -11.85
CA ASP A 92 -3.33 -4.01 -11.36
C ASP A 92 -3.59 -2.65 -10.72
N CYS A 93 -4.84 -2.19 -10.76
CA CYS A 93 -5.25 -0.95 -10.10
C CYS A 93 -6.32 -1.18 -9.04
N PHE A 94 -6.36 -0.31 -8.03
CA PHE A 94 -7.27 -0.46 -6.91
C PHE A 94 -7.69 0.84 -6.25
N GLN A 95 -8.79 0.76 -5.50
CA GLN A 95 -9.28 1.76 -4.57
C GLN A 95 -9.56 1.12 -3.21
N LEU A 96 -9.67 1.96 -2.18
CA LEU A 96 -9.97 1.54 -0.82
C LEU A 96 -11.36 2.04 -0.42
N LEU A 97 -12.08 1.26 0.37
CA LEU A 97 -13.46 1.57 0.76
C LEU A 97 -13.61 1.49 2.27
N GLU A 98 -14.04 2.60 2.88
CA GLU A 98 -14.37 2.59 4.30
C GLU A 98 -15.67 1.81 4.52
N ASN A 99 -15.62 0.78 5.37
CA ASN A 99 -16.71 -0.15 5.65
C ASN A 99 -17.31 -0.81 4.40
N GLY A 100 -16.53 -0.94 3.31
CA GLY A 100 -16.95 -1.56 2.06
C GLY A 100 -17.96 -0.74 1.25
N SER A 101 -18.10 0.57 1.52
CA SER A 101 -19.06 1.43 0.83
C SER A 101 -18.43 2.26 -0.29
N TRP A 102 -19.03 2.21 -1.49
CA TRP A 102 -18.69 3.07 -2.63
C TRP A 102 -19.08 4.55 -2.45
N ASP A 103 -19.84 4.89 -1.40
CA ASP A 103 -20.07 6.29 -1.00
C ASP A 103 -18.93 6.82 -0.11
N ARG A 104 -17.97 5.96 0.26
CA ARG A 104 -16.87 6.25 1.19
C ARG A 104 -15.53 5.75 0.65
N VAL A 105 -15.20 6.16 -0.57
CA VAL A 105 -13.99 5.77 -1.28
C VAL A 105 -12.79 6.58 -0.80
N ILE A 106 -11.67 5.90 -0.58
CA ILE A 106 -10.36 6.47 -0.30
C ILE A 106 -9.49 6.20 -1.53
N TYR A 107 -8.90 7.25 -2.08
CA TYR A 107 -8.25 7.24 -3.40
C TYR A 107 -7.09 8.26 -3.46
N PRO A 108 -6.16 8.15 -4.42
CA PRO A 108 -5.10 9.15 -4.60
C PRO A 108 -5.61 10.42 -5.29
N SER A 109 -4.93 11.55 -5.09
CA SER A 109 -5.29 12.83 -5.72
C SER A 109 -5.10 12.87 -7.24
N ILE A 110 -4.40 11.89 -7.81
CA ILE A 110 -4.14 11.72 -9.24
C ILE A 110 -4.62 10.32 -9.66
N ASP A 111 -4.87 10.12 -10.95
CA ASP A 111 -5.22 8.80 -11.46
C ASP A 111 -3.96 7.93 -11.65
N GLU A 112 -4.17 6.61 -11.58
CA GLU A 112 -3.15 5.58 -11.76
C GLU A 112 -1.88 5.87 -10.93
N ALA A 113 -2.02 6.25 -9.66
CA ALA A 113 -0.89 6.64 -8.82
C ALA A 113 -0.01 5.43 -8.47
N GLY A 114 1.26 5.46 -8.86
CA GLY A 114 2.26 4.43 -8.53
C GLY A 114 2.97 4.71 -7.21
N ALA A 115 3.91 3.82 -6.84
CA ALA A 115 4.62 3.89 -5.56
C ALA A 115 5.53 5.13 -5.43
N GLU A 116 6.08 5.59 -6.55
CA GLU A 116 7.02 6.72 -6.63
C GLU A 116 6.34 8.06 -6.92
N ASP A 117 5.04 8.05 -7.22
CA ASP A 117 4.30 9.25 -7.57
C ASP A 117 4.03 10.15 -6.36
N LYS A 118 4.02 11.46 -6.59
CA LYS A 118 3.59 12.44 -5.59
C LYS A 118 2.08 12.63 -5.65
N TYR A 119 1.38 12.13 -4.64
CA TYR A 119 -0.05 12.31 -4.46
C TYR A 119 -0.40 12.56 -2.99
N THR A 120 -1.62 13.02 -2.74
CA THR A 120 -2.22 13.01 -1.40
C THR A 120 -3.31 11.96 -1.34
N VAL A 121 -3.53 11.36 -0.18
CA VAL A 121 -4.70 10.51 0.06
C VAL A 121 -5.96 11.39 0.19
N CYS A 122 -6.99 11.09 -0.58
CA CYS A 122 -8.27 11.79 -0.62
C CYS A 122 -9.40 10.89 -0.07
N GLY A 123 -10.58 11.49 0.14
CA GLY A 123 -11.72 10.81 0.76
C GLY A 123 -11.63 10.72 2.29
N PRO A 124 -12.48 9.89 2.93
CA PRO A 124 -13.52 9.05 2.31
C PRO A 124 -14.68 9.88 1.75
N ASP A 125 -14.97 9.77 0.45
CA ASP A 125 -16.11 10.39 -0.24
C ASP A 125 -16.45 9.62 -1.54
N ASP A 126 -17.42 10.10 -2.32
CA ASP A 126 -17.88 9.50 -3.59
C ASP A 126 -17.23 10.13 -4.84
N SER A 127 -16.23 10.99 -4.66
CA SER A 127 -15.58 11.77 -5.73
C SER A 127 -14.35 11.08 -6.33
N GLY A 128 -14.09 9.82 -5.96
CA GLY A 128 -12.94 9.01 -6.40
C GLY A 128 -13.06 8.42 -7.81
N GLN A 129 -14.01 8.84 -8.64
CA GLN A 129 -14.18 8.30 -9.98
C GLN A 129 -12.91 8.50 -10.82
N ASN A 130 -12.43 7.42 -11.47
CA ASN A 130 -11.19 7.40 -12.25
C ASN A 130 -9.96 7.88 -11.45
N ARG A 131 -9.84 7.47 -10.19
CA ARG A 131 -8.64 7.71 -9.37
C ARG A 131 -8.28 6.46 -8.60
N SER A 132 -7.26 5.77 -9.06
CA SER A 132 -6.80 4.51 -8.47
C SER A 132 -5.31 4.54 -8.19
N TRP A 133 -4.88 3.70 -7.25
CA TRP A 133 -3.46 3.32 -7.20
C TRP A 133 -3.19 2.24 -8.23
N GLN A 134 -1.97 2.18 -8.74
CA GLN A 134 -1.54 1.15 -9.69
C GLN A 134 -0.25 0.48 -9.21
N ILE A 135 -0.32 -0.84 -9.05
CA ILE A 135 0.85 -1.71 -8.82
C ILE A 135 1.39 -2.16 -10.17
N GLY A 136 2.70 -2.22 -10.30
CA GLY A 136 3.37 -2.55 -11.57
C GLY A 136 3.46 -1.36 -12.53
N LYS A 137 3.30 -0.14 -12.02
CA LYS A 137 3.50 1.08 -12.83
C LYS A 137 4.99 1.34 -13.10
N SER A 138 5.83 1.14 -12.08
CA SER A 138 7.27 1.29 -12.20
C SER A 138 7.93 -0.06 -12.49
N GLU A 139 8.93 -0.07 -13.39
CA GLU A 139 9.76 -1.25 -13.62
C GLU A 139 10.53 -1.68 -12.36
N THR A 140 10.79 -0.74 -11.44
CA THR A 140 11.46 -1.01 -10.16
C THR A 140 10.63 -1.87 -9.21
N GLU A 141 9.32 -1.97 -9.43
CA GLU A 141 8.44 -2.86 -8.66
C GLU A 141 8.55 -4.32 -9.14
N GLU A 142 9.12 -4.55 -10.32
CA GLU A 142 9.28 -5.87 -10.93
C GLU A 142 7.98 -6.70 -10.97
N ALA A 143 6.83 -6.06 -11.12
CA ALA A 143 5.55 -6.74 -11.24
C ALA A 143 5.48 -7.51 -12.57
N THR A 144 5.13 -8.79 -12.49
CA THR A 144 4.83 -9.64 -13.64
C THR A 144 3.54 -10.41 -13.34
N PRO A 145 2.87 -10.99 -14.36
CA PRO A 145 1.78 -11.92 -14.11
C PRO A 145 2.15 -12.98 -13.09
N GLY A 146 1.29 -13.20 -12.10
CA GLY A 146 1.53 -14.12 -10.98
C GLY A 146 2.46 -13.60 -9.88
N SER A 147 3.02 -12.39 -10.00
CA SER A 147 3.80 -11.77 -8.91
C SER A 147 2.89 -11.53 -7.72
N HIS A 148 3.38 -11.83 -6.52
CA HIS A 148 2.63 -11.61 -5.29
C HIS A 148 3.09 -10.30 -4.64
N PHE A 149 2.13 -9.51 -4.17
CA PHE A 149 2.36 -8.26 -3.46
C PHE A 149 1.54 -8.25 -2.17
N VAL A 150 1.96 -7.43 -1.21
CA VAL A 150 1.15 -7.05 -0.06
C VAL A 150 0.87 -5.56 -0.10
N VAL A 151 -0.40 -5.18 -0.09
CA VAL A 151 -0.83 -3.78 0.09
C VAL A 151 -0.88 -3.49 1.59
N CYS A 152 -0.19 -2.44 2.01
CA CYS A 152 -0.11 -1.98 3.39
C CYS A 152 -0.69 -0.56 3.51
N VAL A 153 -1.61 -0.37 4.47
CA VAL A 153 -2.27 0.92 4.70
C VAL A 153 -2.15 1.31 6.17
N SER A 154 -1.59 2.50 6.43
CA SER A 154 -1.44 3.06 7.77
C SER A 154 -2.48 4.14 8.07
N LEU A 155 -2.80 4.28 9.35
CA LEU A 155 -3.65 5.37 9.85
C LEU A 155 -2.82 6.43 10.58
N ASP A 156 -3.24 7.70 10.49
CA ASP A 156 -2.73 8.78 11.35
C ASP A 156 -3.28 8.66 12.79
N ASP A 157 -2.87 9.57 13.67
CA ASP A 157 -3.30 9.63 15.07
C ASP A 157 -4.81 9.97 15.25
N LYS A 158 -5.49 10.38 14.18
CA LYS A 158 -6.94 10.64 14.11
C LYS A 158 -7.70 9.49 13.47
N GLY A 159 -7.01 8.42 13.05
CA GLY A 159 -7.62 7.25 12.42
C GLY A 159 -7.95 7.45 10.95
N LYS A 160 -7.39 8.46 10.28
CA LYS A 160 -7.52 8.63 8.83
C LYS A 160 -6.41 7.88 8.10
N VAL A 161 -6.70 7.37 6.90
CA VAL A 161 -5.66 6.77 6.05
C VAL A 161 -4.61 7.83 5.73
N SER A 162 -3.37 7.54 6.14
CA SER A 162 -2.23 8.46 6.01
C SER A 162 -1.24 8.03 4.93
N ARG A 163 -1.10 6.72 4.70
CA ARG A 163 -0.21 6.16 3.69
C ARG A 163 -0.79 4.89 3.12
N VAL A 164 -0.62 4.72 1.81
CA VAL A 164 -0.85 3.49 1.06
C VAL A 164 0.46 3.12 0.40
N SER A 165 0.91 1.89 0.57
CA SER A 165 2.12 1.37 -0.07
C SER A 165 1.93 -0.11 -0.38
N TRP A 166 2.79 -0.66 -1.22
CA TRP A 166 2.81 -2.08 -1.52
C TRP A 166 4.23 -2.56 -1.70
N GLU A 167 4.46 -3.82 -1.36
CA GLU A 167 5.76 -4.48 -1.45
C GLU A 167 5.59 -5.85 -2.10
N LYS A 168 6.53 -6.21 -2.97
CA LYS A 168 6.58 -7.53 -3.62
C LYS A 168 7.02 -8.59 -2.60
N LEU A 169 6.37 -9.75 -2.62
CA LEU A 169 6.65 -10.91 -1.76
C LEU A 169 7.67 -11.86 -2.38
#